data_AF-I3S0T1-F1
#
_entry.id   AF-I3S0T1-F1
#
_cell.length_a   1.000
_cell.length_b   1.000
_cell.length_c   1.000
_cell.angle_alpha   90.00
_cell.angle_beta   90.00
_cell.angle_gamma   90.00
#
_symmetry.space_group_name_H-M   'P 1'
#
loop_
_entity.id
_entity.type
_entity.pdbx_description
1 polymer ?
#
loop_
_entity_poly.entity_id
_entity_poly.type
_entity_poly.pdbx_seq_one_letter_code
_entity_poly.pdbx_strand_id
1 'polypeptide(L)' 'MIAVTEGIDAIATTRVVIRGDTDQTSTHALTGESVQRTFSGTGAGMDVVVSSVKAYIAAINKMLSFK' A
#
# COMPACT_ATOMS: atom_id res chain seq x y z
N MET A 1 10.88 3.30 9.22
CA MET A 1 11.39 2.18 10.03
C MET A 1 10.39 1.96 11.15
N ILE A 2 9.53 0.94 11.06
CA ILE A 2 8.64 0.55 12.17
C ILE A 2 9.26 -0.71 12.77
N ALA A 3 10.22 -0.50 13.65
CA ALA A 3 10.88 -1.55 14.37
C ALA A 3 10.04 -1.88 15.61
N VAL A 4 9.42 -3.06 15.58
CA VAL A 4 9.28 -4.02 16.68
C VAL A 4 9.27 -3.39 18.08
N THR A 5 8.08 -3.11 18.62
CA THR A 5 7.97 -2.51 19.97
C THR A 5 8.02 -3.53 21.11
N GLU A 6 7.94 -4.86 20.87
CA GLU A 6 7.85 -5.82 21.98
C GLU A 6 8.08 -7.31 21.63
N GLY A 7 9.26 -7.84 21.95
CA GLY A 7 9.50 -9.30 22.10
C GLY A 7 9.27 -10.21 20.88
N ILE A 8 9.33 -11.53 21.11
CA ILE A 8 9.09 -12.59 20.10
C ILE A 8 7.64 -12.56 19.59
N ASP A 9 6.73 -11.96 20.35
CA ASP A 9 5.30 -11.84 20.05
C ASP A 9 4.91 -10.44 19.53
N ALA A 10 5.88 -9.69 19.00
CA ALA A 10 5.65 -8.36 18.46
C ALA A 10 4.72 -8.41 17.24
N ILE A 11 3.79 -7.45 17.15
CA ILE A 11 2.99 -7.26 15.95
C ILE A 11 3.80 -6.48 14.91
N ALA A 12 4.14 -7.14 13.80
CA ALA A 12 4.71 -6.49 12.63
C ALA A 12 3.64 -5.68 11.90
N THR A 13 3.91 -4.39 11.69
CA THR A 13 3.08 -3.51 10.88
C THR A 13 3.83 -3.16 9.60
N THR A 14 3.27 -3.57 8.47
CA THR A 14 3.85 -3.34 7.14
C THR A 14 3.00 -2.35 6.36
N ARG A 15 3.67 -1.41 5.66
CA ARG A 15 3.04 -0.50 4.71
C ARG A 15 3.63 -0.77 3.32
N VAL A 16 2.76 -1.01 2.35
CA VAL A 16 3.13 -1.25 0.95
C VAL A 16 2.55 -0.15 0.09
N VAL A 17 3.36 0.38 -0.83
CA VAL A 17 2.94 1.37 -1.82
C VAL A 17 3.11 0.74 -3.20
N ILE A 18 2.04 0.72 -4.00
CA ILE A 18 2.02 0.16 -5.35
C ILE A 18 1.65 1.25 -6.34
N ARG A 19 2.06 1.04 -7.59
CA ARG A 19 1.71 1.86 -8.74
C ARG A 19 1.26 0.92 -9.85
N GLY A 20 0.12 1.20 -10.47
CA GLY A 20 -0.34 0.45 -11.63
C GLY A 20 0.50 0.81 -12.84
N ASP A 21 0.80 -0.19 -13.68
CA ASP A 21 1.51 -0.01 -14.96
C ASP A 21 0.59 0.51 -16.07
N THR A 22 -0.73 0.41 -15.90
CA THR A 22 -1.70 0.94 -16.84
C THR A 22 -1.61 2.47 -16.90
N ASP A 23 -1.69 3.02 -18.12
CA ASP A 23 -1.84 4.43 -18.50
C ASP A 23 -3.12 5.12 -17.94
N GLN A 24 -3.61 4.70 -16.78
CA GLN A 24 -4.63 5.36 -15.96
C GLN A 24 -4.01 6.61 -15.33
N THR A 25 -3.62 7.55 -16.19
CA THR A 25 -3.14 8.87 -15.79
C THR A 25 -4.33 9.65 -15.27
N SER A 26 -4.33 9.92 -13.97
CA SER A 26 -5.29 10.83 -13.39
C SER A 26 -4.76 12.24 -13.62
N THR A 27 -5.50 13.04 -14.39
CA THR A 27 -5.12 14.42 -14.67
C THR A 27 -5.26 15.24 -13.40
N HIS A 28 -4.15 15.83 -12.96
CA HIS A 28 -4.17 16.69 -11.80
C HIS A 28 -5.03 17.92 -12.12
N ALA A 29 -6.17 18.08 -11.44
CA ALA A 29 -7.19 19.08 -11.81
C ALA A 29 -6.70 20.53 -11.84
N LEU A 30 -5.60 20.83 -11.14
CA LEU A 30 -5.01 22.18 -11.06
C LEU A 30 -3.87 22.41 -12.07
N THR A 31 -3.09 21.37 -12.40
CA THR A 31 -1.87 21.52 -13.22
C THR A 31 -1.99 20.88 -14.60
N GLY A 32 -3.02 20.07 -14.85
CA GLY A 32 -3.21 19.37 -16.12
C GLY A 32 -2.22 18.22 -16.37
N GLU A 33 -1.30 17.96 -15.43
CA GLU A 33 -0.30 16.90 -15.59
C GLU A 33 -0.91 15.51 -15.39
N SER A 34 -0.44 14.57 -16.21
CA SER A 34 -0.76 13.15 -16.12
C SER A 34 -0.01 12.53 -14.94
N VAL A 35 -0.63 12.44 -13.77
CA VAL A 35 0.00 11.83 -12.60
C VAL A 35 -0.35 10.36 -12.53
N GLN A 36 0.68 9.51 -12.48
CA GLN A 36 0.48 8.10 -12.20
C GLN A 36 0.22 7.90 -10.71
N ARG A 37 -0.98 7.40 -10.40
CA ARG A 37 -1.50 7.37 -9.04
C ARG A 37 -0.91 6.20 -8.26
N THR A 38 -0.40 6.48 -7.07
CA THR A 38 0.09 5.46 -6.14
C THR A 38 -0.98 5.07 -5.15
N PHE A 39 -1.11 3.78 -4.89
CA PHE A 39 -2.02 3.22 -3.88
C PHE A 39 -1.20 2.67 -2.73
N SER A 40 -1.71 2.78 -1.51
CA SER A 40 -1.02 2.23 -0.35
C SER A 40 -1.94 1.38 0.53
N GLY A 41 -1.39 0.29 1.02
CA GLY A 41 -2.05 -0.63 1.92
C GLY A 41 -1.21 -0.86 3.16
N THR A 42 -1.89 -1.18 4.25
CA THR A 42 -1.29 -1.45 5.55
C THR A 42 -1.75 -2.82 6.01
N GLY A 43 -0.85 -3.59 6.61
CA GLY A 43 -1.14 -4.91 7.16
C GLY A 43 -0.45 -5.07 8.49
N ALA A 44 -1.14 -5.73 9.42
CA ALA A 44 -0.61 -6.07 10.74
C ALA A 44 -0.70 -7.58 10.96
N GLY A 45 0.32 -8.13 11.59
CA GLY A 45 0.39 -9.53 11.97
C GLY A 45 1.68 -9.86 12.71
N MET A 46 1.67 -10.97 13.45
CA MET A 46 2.86 -11.47 14.16
C MET A 46 3.98 -11.87 13.18
N ASP A 47 3.63 -12.27 11.95
CA ASP A 47 4.58 -12.58 10.89
C ASP A 47 4.68 -11.43 9.88
N VAL A 48 5.93 -10.99 9.61
CA VAL A 48 6.27 -9.99 8.61
C VAL A 48 5.78 -10.40 7.21
N VAL A 49 5.91 -11.67 6.83
CA VAL A 49 5.45 -12.20 5.55
C VAL A 49 3.94 -12.04 5.43
N VAL A 50 3.18 -12.52 6.42
CA VAL A 50 1.72 -12.39 6.42
C VAL A 50 1.28 -10.92 6.44
N SER A 51 1.92 -10.07 7.25
CA SER A 51 1.59 -8.64 7.33
C SER A 51 1.87 -7.92 6.00
N SER A 52 2.93 -8.30 5.29
CA SER A 52 3.27 -7.72 3.98
C SER A 52 2.27 -8.12 2.88
N VAL A 53 1.83 -9.38 2.86
CA VAL A 53 0.80 -9.86 1.91
C VAL A 53 -0.53 -9.16 2.16
N LYS A 54 -0.95 -9.02 3.44
CA LYS A 54 -2.14 -8.24 3.80
C LYS A 54 -2.06 -6.79 3.33
N ALA A 55 -0.91 -6.15 3.53
CA ALA A 55 -0.67 -4.78 3.10
C ALA A 55 -0.74 -4.65 1.56
N TYR A 56 -0.19 -5.62 0.82
CA TYR A 56 -0.23 -5.63 -0.64
C TYR A 56 -1.65 -5.81 -1.19
N ILE A 57 -2.40 -6.79 -0.68
CA ILE A 57 -3.79 -7.02 -1.08
C ILE A 57 -4.65 -5.79 -0.78
N ALA A 58 -4.46 -5.15 0.38
CA ALA A 58 -5.14 -3.90 0.71
C ALA A 58 -4.83 -2.77 -0.28
N ALA A 59 -3.59 -2.69 -0.76
CA ALA A 59 -3.19 -1.71 -1.77
C ALA A 59 -3.85 -2.00 -3.13
N ILE A 60 -3.88 -3.27 -3.56
CA ILE A 60 -4.55 -3.70 -4.80
C ILE A 60 -6.05 -3.45 -4.72
N ASN A 61 -6.71 -3.80 -3.62
CA ASN A 61 -8.15 -3.59 -3.48
C ASN A 61 -8.51 -2.11 -3.60
N LYS A 62 -7.69 -1.20 -3.03
CA LYS A 62 -7.87 0.24 -3.23
C LYS A 62 -7.69 0.66 -4.69
N MET A 63 -6.73 0.06 -5.40
CA MET A 63 -6.52 0.31 -6.83
C MET A 63 -7.72 -0.15 -7.67
N LEU A 64 -8.25 -1.35 -7.42
CA LEU A 64 -9.40 -1.89 -8.15
C LEU A 64 -10.72 -1.20 -7.79
N SER A 65 -10.86 -0.74 -6.55
CA SER A 65 -12.04 0.03 -6.10
C SER A 65 -12.06 1.46 -6.66
N PHE A 66 -10.92 1.94 -7.15
CA PHE A 66 -10.83 3.27 -7.73
C PHE A 66 -11.38 3.21 -9.14
N LYS A 67 -12.57 3.80 -9.31
CA LYS A 67 -13.31 3.90 -10.57
C LYS A 67 -13.30 5.34 -11.07
#